data_AF-A0A3R7RDC2-F1
#
_entry.id   AF-A0A3R7RDC2-F1
#
_cell.length_a   1.000
_cell.length_b   1.000
_cell.length_c   1.000
_cell.angle_alpha   90.00
_cell.angle_beta   90.00
_cell.angle_gamma   90.00
#
_symmetry.space_group_name_H-M   'P 1'
#
loop_
_entity.id
_entity.type
_entity.pdbx_description
1 polymer ?
#
loop_
_entity_poly.entity_id
_entity_poly.type
_entity_poly.pdbx_seq_one_letter_code
_entity_poly.pdbx_strand_id
1 'polypeptide(L)'
;MIKKTSKTPLRFLSAAMSIAALFTLGCSQDTSETRTAHVHSHDEDHDSTYHDEVAHQDDGEKSEGGPNGGRLITSVEPAVEFIVQEDRTVVIQLLDENRNPVTPTNQVITLIGGERTSPTSLAFAKKGNRLVSDQPILEGASIPVVLQIMASANAAVVREKFNINLSECPTCDYQEYACVCGHDNH
;
A
#
# COMPACT_ATOMS: atom_id res chain seq x y z
N MET A 1 27.76 -26.68 -43.09
CA MET A 1 28.29 -25.88 -41.96
C MET A 1 27.19 -25.72 -40.92
N ILE A 2 27.56 -25.99 -39.66
CA ILE A 2 26.98 -25.55 -38.38
C ILE A 2 25.70 -26.25 -37.89
N LYS A 3 25.87 -26.83 -36.69
CA LYS A 3 25.06 -27.81 -35.97
C LYS A 3 23.78 -27.21 -35.38
N LYS A 4 22.68 -27.97 -35.41
CA LYS A 4 21.49 -27.77 -34.56
C LYS A 4 21.84 -28.15 -33.12
N THR A 5 21.80 -27.21 -32.18
CA THR A 5 21.91 -27.49 -30.75
C THR A 5 20.54 -27.45 -30.09
N SER A 6 20.02 -28.65 -29.81
CA SER A 6 18.94 -28.90 -28.84
C SER A 6 19.50 -28.69 -27.43
N LYS A 7 18.78 -27.97 -26.57
CA LYS A 7 19.05 -27.89 -25.13
C LYS A 7 17.80 -28.35 -24.38
N THR A 8 17.88 -29.55 -23.83
CA THR A 8 16.88 -30.15 -22.93
C THR A 8 17.04 -29.56 -21.52
N PRO A 9 15.96 -29.29 -20.76
CA PRO A 9 16.04 -28.81 -19.39
C PRO A 9 16.22 -29.97 -18.39
N LEU A 10 17.19 -29.87 -17.49
CA LEU A 10 17.44 -30.85 -16.43
C LEU A 10 17.17 -30.26 -15.04
N ARG A 11 15.94 -30.54 -14.59
CA ARG A 11 15.45 -30.85 -13.23
C ARG A 11 16.21 -30.25 -12.02
N PHE A 12 15.55 -29.29 -11.38
CA PHE A 12 15.79 -28.93 -9.97
C PHE A 12 15.20 -30.01 -9.06
N LEU A 13 16.04 -30.52 -8.15
CA LEU A 13 15.66 -31.41 -7.06
C LEU A 13 15.12 -30.57 -5.89
N SER A 14 13.85 -30.81 -5.54
CA SER A 14 13.26 -30.39 -4.27
C SER A 14 13.84 -31.19 -3.11
N ALA A 15 14.11 -30.55 -1.98
CA ALA A 15 14.12 -31.18 -0.67
C ALA A 15 13.45 -30.25 0.35
N ALA A 16 12.58 -30.85 1.15
CA ALA A 16 11.53 -30.24 1.96
C ALA A 16 11.88 -30.20 3.46
N MET A 17 11.02 -29.51 4.22
CA MET A 17 10.72 -29.67 5.67
C MET A 17 11.86 -29.31 6.66
N SER A 18 11.62 -28.51 7.70
CA SER A 18 10.68 -28.85 8.78
C SER A 18 10.27 -27.65 9.63
N ILE A 19 9.01 -27.71 10.07
CA ILE A 19 8.30 -26.83 10.99
C ILE A 19 8.67 -27.20 12.44
N ALA A 20 8.86 -26.20 13.30
CA ALA A 20 8.70 -26.36 14.75
C ALA A 20 8.02 -25.11 15.32
N ALA A 21 6.71 -25.20 15.51
CA ALA A 21 5.93 -24.25 16.29
C ALA A 21 6.04 -24.62 17.77
N LEU A 22 6.50 -23.70 18.62
CA LEU A 22 6.35 -23.77 20.07
C LEU A 22 5.18 -22.89 20.47
N PHE A 23 4.01 -23.52 20.63
CA PHE A 23 2.86 -22.96 21.33
C PHE A 23 3.15 -22.96 22.83
N THR A 24 3.31 -21.79 23.43
CA THR A 24 3.21 -21.64 24.88
C THR A 24 1.80 -21.16 25.24
N LEU A 25 1.03 -22.07 25.82
CA LEU A 25 -0.18 -21.79 26.60
C LEU A 25 0.20 -20.85 27.76
N GLY A 26 -0.35 -19.64 27.75
CA GLY A 26 -0.42 -18.76 28.91
C GLY A 26 -1.89 -18.54 29.27
N CYS A 27 -2.44 -19.41 30.12
CA CYS A 27 -3.67 -19.12 30.85
C CYS A 27 -3.30 -18.24 32.04
N SER A 28 -3.82 -17.01 32.10
CA SER A 28 -4.00 -16.29 33.35
C SER A 28 -5.46 -15.92 33.47
N GLN A 29 -6.13 -16.61 34.38
CA GLN A 29 -7.39 -16.21 34.97
C GLN A 29 -7.12 -14.95 35.80
N ASP A 30 -8.00 -13.96 35.71
CA ASP A 30 -8.36 -13.22 36.91
C ASP A 30 -9.84 -12.86 36.89
N THR A 31 -10.45 -13.19 38.02
CA THR A 31 -11.84 -12.97 38.37
C THR A 31 -12.06 -11.51 38.76
N SER A 32 -13.20 -10.92 38.40
CA SER A 32 -14.03 -10.19 39.36
C SER A 32 -15.28 -9.64 38.68
N GLU A 33 -16.42 -10.08 39.23
CA GLU A 33 -17.71 -9.46 39.04
C GLU A 33 -17.70 -8.04 39.64
N THR A 34 -18.34 -7.08 38.98
CA THR A 34 -19.38 -6.23 39.60
C THR A 34 -20.13 -5.50 38.50
N ARG A 35 -21.42 -5.85 38.40
CA ARG A 35 -22.45 -5.11 37.67
C ARG A 35 -22.54 -3.70 38.26
N THR A 36 -22.49 -2.68 37.42
CA THR A 36 -23.19 -1.42 37.68
C THR A 36 -23.98 -1.10 36.42
N ALA A 37 -25.29 -1.27 36.53
CA ALA A 37 -26.24 -0.83 35.53
C ALA A 37 -26.32 0.69 35.60
N HIS A 38 -25.81 1.39 34.59
CA HIS A 38 -26.20 2.76 34.31
C HIS A 38 -27.29 2.73 33.24
N VAL A 39 -28.53 2.73 33.73
CA VAL A 39 -29.72 3.05 32.95
C VAL A 39 -29.67 4.55 32.71
N HIS A 40 -29.32 4.96 31.50
CA HIS A 40 -29.59 6.29 31.01
C HIS A 40 -30.71 6.19 29.98
N SER A 41 -31.94 6.23 30.48
CA SER A 41 -33.09 6.70 29.72
C SER A 41 -32.96 8.21 29.60
N HIS A 42 -32.77 8.70 28.38
CA HIS A 42 -33.21 10.05 28.03
C HIS A 42 -33.88 9.99 26.67
N ASP A 43 -35.14 10.40 26.71
CA ASP A 43 -36.07 10.53 25.60
C ASP A 43 -35.56 11.48 24.51
N GLU A 44 -36.04 11.24 23.31
CA GLU A 44 -35.91 12.10 22.14
C GLU A 44 -36.57 13.46 22.41
N ASP A 45 -35.83 14.54 22.21
CA ASP A 45 -36.39 15.78 21.65
C ASP A 45 -35.29 16.46 20.84
N HIS A 46 -35.40 16.29 19.52
CA HIS A 46 -34.56 16.92 18.52
C HIS A 46 -35.02 18.37 18.33
N ASP A 47 -34.41 19.32 19.04
CA ASP A 47 -34.42 20.72 18.62
C ASP A 47 -33.24 20.96 17.67
N SER A 48 -33.55 20.95 16.37
CA SER A 48 -32.63 21.25 15.29
C SER A 48 -32.27 22.73 15.33
N THR A 49 -31.29 23.09 16.16
CA THR A 49 -30.58 24.35 15.99
C THR A 49 -29.69 24.20 14.77
N TYR A 50 -30.08 24.90 13.69
CA TYR A 50 -29.31 25.15 12.48
C TYR A 50 -27.84 25.35 12.83
N HIS A 51 -27.00 24.35 12.56
CA HIS A 51 -25.57 24.55 12.49
C HIS A 51 -25.30 25.09 11.09
N ASP A 52 -25.12 26.41 11.02
CA ASP A 52 -24.53 27.08 9.87
C ASP A 52 -23.33 26.26 9.40
N GLU A 53 -23.42 25.84 8.14
CA GLU A 53 -22.40 25.10 7.42
C GLU A 53 -21.20 26.03 7.24
N VAL A 54 -20.35 26.09 8.26
CA VAL A 54 -19.01 26.63 8.10
C VAL A 54 -18.27 25.60 7.27
N ALA A 55 -18.32 25.77 5.95
CA ALA A 55 -17.45 25.09 5.03
C ALA A 55 -16.02 25.30 5.54
N HIS A 56 -15.44 24.27 6.13
CA HIS A 56 -14.02 24.20 6.39
C HIS A 56 -13.35 24.16 5.01
N GLN A 57 -13.10 25.34 4.46
CA GLN A 57 -12.14 25.51 3.38
C GLN A 57 -10.79 25.20 4.01
N ASP A 58 -10.44 23.91 3.97
CA ASP A 58 -9.08 23.48 4.21
C ASP A 58 -8.29 24.01 3.01
N ASP A 59 -7.60 25.14 3.21
CA ASP A 59 -6.69 25.75 2.25
C ASP A 59 -5.41 24.91 2.10
N GLY A 60 -5.55 23.58 2.14
CA GLY A 60 -4.48 22.62 2.06
C GLY A 60 -3.75 22.80 0.74
N GLU A 61 -2.43 22.85 0.80
CA GLU A 61 -1.55 22.66 -0.36
C GLU A 61 -2.13 21.54 -1.22
N LYS A 62 -2.55 21.88 -2.44
CA LYS A 62 -2.98 20.89 -3.43
C LYS A 62 -1.86 19.87 -3.55
N SER A 63 -2.11 18.62 -3.14
CA SER A 63 -1.04 17.62 -3.22
C SER A 63 -0.65 17.46 -4.69
N GLU A 64 0.63 17.35 -4.97
CA GLU A 64 1.09 17.15 -6.34
C GLU A 64 0.96 15.67 -6.73
N GLY A 65 0.40 15.40 -7.91
CA GLY A 65 0.37 14.05 -8.47
C GLY A 65 1.73 13.65 -9.03
N GLY A 66 1.92 12.36 -9.31
CA GLY A 66 3.13 11.89 -9.96
C GLY A 66 3.17 12.27 -11.45
N PRO A 67 4.37 12.53 -12.03
CA PRO A 67 4.53 12.93 -13.43
C PRO A 67 4.10 11.86 -14.44
N ASN A 68 3.89 10.62 -14.01
CA ASN A 68 3.39 9.51 -14.83
C ASN A 68 1.94 9.14 -14.46
N GLY A 69 1.19 9.99 -13.75
CA GLY A 69 -0.19 9.71 -13.35
C GLY A 69 -0.32 8.81 -12.12
N GLY A 70 0.79 8.51 -11.43
CA GLY A 70 0.80 7.68 -10.24
C GLY A 70 0.67 8.47 -8.93
N ARG A 71 0.57 7.73 -7.81
CA ARG A 71 0.63 8.32 -6.46
C ARG A 71 2.06 8.73 -6.17
N LEU A 72 2.26 10.01 -5.88
CA LEU A 72 3.54 10.54 -5.45
C LEU A 72 3.72 10.37 -3.93
N ILE A 73 4.89 9.89 -3.53
CA ILE A 73 5.28 9.64 -2.14
C ILE A 73 6.58 10.41 -1.88
N THR A 74 6.48 11.44 -1.04
CA THR A 74 7.57 12.37 -0.72
C THR A 74 8.15 12.19 0.68
N SER A 75 7.71 11.17 1.43
CA SER A 75 8.22 10.83 2.77
C SER A 75 9.61 10.17 2.76
N VAL A 76 10.16 9.92 1.56
CA VAL A 76 11.46 9.29 1.33
C VAL A 76 12.22 10.05 0.24
N GLU A 77 13.54 9.96 0.29
CA GLU A 77 14.43 10.48 -0.75
C GLU A 77 15.31 9.38 -1.34
N PRO A 78 15.40 9.26 -2.69
CA PRO A 78 14.59 9.97 -3.69
C PRO A 78 13.09 9.67 -3.55
N ALA A 79 12.25 10.61 -3.97
CA ALA A 79 10.80 10.45 -3.93
C ALA A 79 10.38 9.24 -4.77
N VAL A 80 9.24 8.65 -4.43
CA VAL A 80 8.71 7.46 -5.10
C VAL A 80 7.41 7.83 -5.80
N GLU A 81 7.25 7.45 -7.05
CA GLU A 81 5.95 7.39 -7.72
C GLU A 81 5.50 5.95 -7.85
N PHE A 82 4.31 5.66 -7.31
CA PHE A 82 3.64 4.38 -7.36
C PHE A 82 2.62 4.38 -8.51
N ILE A 83 2.77 3.49 -9.48
CA ILE A 83 1.97 3.46 -10.71
C ILE A 83 1.38 2.06 -10.87
N VAL A 84 0.07 1.95 -11.02
CA VAL A 84 -0.61 0.69 -11.37
C VAL A 84 -0.76 0.63 -12.89
N GLN A 85 -0.26 -0.46 -13.49
CA GLN A 85 -0.34 -0.70 -14.93
C GLN A 85 -1.66 -1.38 -15.31
N GLU A 86 -1.97 -1.42 -16.61
CA GLU A 86 -3.16 -2.10 -17.15
C GLU A 86 -3.20 -3.60 -16.80
N ASP A 87 -2.04 -4.27 -16.79
CA ASP A 87 -1.91 -5.67 -16.39
C ASP A 87 -1.93 -5.87 -14.86
N ARG A 88 -2.20 -4.79 -14.12
CA ARG A 88 -2.27 -4.70 -12.66
C ARG A 88 -0.94 -4.98 -11.97
N THR A 89 0.18 -5.02 -12.70
CA THR A 89 1.49 -4.91 -12.09
C THR A 89 1.72 -3.49 -11.58
N VAL A 90 2.59 -3.36 -10.58
CA VAL A 90 2.97 -2.07 -10.01
C VAL A 90 4.35 -1.70 -10.51
N VAL A 91 4.50 -0.46 -10.92
CA VAL A 91 5.77 0.16 -11.23
C VAL A 91 6.11 1.22 -10.20
N ILE A 92 7.33 1.16 -9.69
CA ILE A 92 7.92 2.21 -8.88
C ILE A 92 8.94 2.97 -9.72
N GLN A 93 8.71 4.27 -9.87
CA GLN A 93 9.67 5.21 -10.42
C GLN A 93 10.26 6.04 -9.28
N LEU A 94 11.58 6.00 -9.10
CA LEU A 94 12.26 6.93 -8.20
C LEU A 94 12.42 8.27 -8.92
N LEU A 95 12.23 9.37 -8.19
CA LEU A 95 12.25 10.73 -8.70
C LEU A 95 13.21 11.60 -7.89
N ASP A 96 13.98 12.44 -8.56
CA ASP A 96 14.77 13.49 -7.91
C ASP A 96 13.89 14.66 -7.42
N GLU A 97 14.53 15.68 -6.84
CA GLU A 97 13.90 16.91 -6.37
C GLU A 97 13.15 17.69 -7.47
N ASN A 98 13.52 17.48 -8.74
CA ASN A 98 12.91 18.11 -9.92
C ASN A 98 11.87 17.20 -10.60
N ARG A 99 11.46 16.09 -9.94
CA ARG A 99 10.55 15.09 -10.48
C ARG A 99 11.08 14.34 -11.71
N ASN A 100 12.41 14.29 -11.91
CA ASN A 100 13.00 13.50 -12.98
C ASN A 100 13.26 12.05 -12.53
N PRO A 101 13.06 11.07 -13.41
CA PRO A 101 13.40 9.67 -13.17
C PRO A 101 14.86 9.46 -12.76
N VAL A 102 15.10 8.79 -11.63
CA VAL A 102 16.43 8.30 -11.22
C VAL A 102 16.48 6.78 -11.20
N THR A 103 17.67 6.23 -11.43
CA THR A 103 17.87 4.77 -11.50
C THR A 103 17.91 4.15 -10.10
N PRO A 104 17.12 3.09 -9.82
CA PRO A 104 17.20 2.35 -8.57
C PRO A 104 18.59 1.71 -8.38
N THR A 105 19.10 1.79 -7.15
CA THR A 105 20.38 1.20 -6.74
C THR A 105 20.13 0.13 -5.68
N ASN A 106 19.98 0.53 -4.42
CA ASN A 106 19.95 -0.37 -3.27
C ASN A 106 18.58 -0.45 -2.61
N GLN A 107 17.58 0.29 -3.10
CA GLN A 107 16.27 0.39 -2.46
C GLN A 107 15.62 -0.99 -2.38
N VAL A 108 15.04 -1.29 -1.22
CA VAL A 108 14.21 -2.47 -1.01
C VAL A 108 12.78 -1.98 -0.80
N ILE A 109 11.89 -2.37 -1.72
CA ILE A 109 10.48 -1.99 -1.70
C ILE A 109 9.63 -3.26 -1.69
N THR A 110 8.63 -3.28 -0.82
CA THR A 110 7.65 -4.37 -0.72
C THR A 110 6.25 -3.77 -0.61
N LEU A 111 5.31 -4.31 -1.37
CA LEU A 111 3.90 -3.96 -1.24
C LEU A 111 3.18 -5.10 -0.54
N ILE A 112 2.43 -4.79 0.51
CA ILE A 112 1.69 -5.77 1.29
C ILE A 112 0.21 -5.41 1.20
N GLY A 113 -0.62 -6.38 0.82
CA GLY A 113 -2.08 -6.21 0.75
C GLY A 113 -2.83 -7.50 1.05
N GLY A 114 -4.13 -7.50 0.79
CA GLY A 114 -5.00 -8.65 1.01
C GLY A 114 -5.51 -8.77 2.44
N GLU A 115 -5.96 -9.97 2.79
CA GLU A 115 -6.57 -10.23 4.10
C GLU A 115 -5.56 -10.08 5.23
N ARG A 116 -5.97 -9.43 6.32
CA ARG A 116 -5.11 -9.22 7.50
C ARG A 116 -4.60 -10.54 8.09
N THR A 117 -5.39 -11.61 7.99
CA THR A 117 -5.04 -12.96 8.48
C THR A 117 -4.19 -13.75 7.49
N SER A 118 -4.10 -13.32 6.23
CA SER A 118 -3.33 -13.97 5.17
C SER A 118 -2.82 -12.92 4.17
N PRO A 119 -1.85 -12.08 4.57
CA PRO A 119 -1.37 -11.00 3.71
C PRO A 119 -0.63 -11.56 2.50
N THR A 120 -0.81 -10.90 1.36
CA THR A 120 -0.02 -11.14 0.15
C THR A 120 1.05 -10.06 0.03
N SER A 121 2.29 -10.47 -0.15
CA SER A 121 3.43 -9.58 -0.33
C SER A 121 3.93 -9.65 -1.77
N LEU A 122 4.06 -8.50 -2.42
CA LEU A 122 4.66 -8.35 -3.75
C LEU A 122 6.07 -7.79 -3.57
N ALA A 123 7.04 -8.47 -4.17
CA ALA A 123 8.41 -8.00 -4.24
C ALA A 123 8.64 -7.24 -5.56
N PHE A 124 9.63 -6.36 -5.56
CA PHE A 124 9.94 -5.55 -6.74
C PHE A 124 11.31 -5.90 -7.30
N ALA A 125 11.38 -6.07 -8.62
CA ALA A 125 12.62 -6.33 -9.35
C ALA A 125 12.96 -5.14 -10.26
N LYS A 126 14.25 -4.81 -10.34
CA LYS A 126 14.73 -3.77 -11.26
C LYS A 126 14.53 -4.19 -12.72
N LYS A 127 13.83 -3.36 -13.49
CA LYS A 127 13.69 -3.46 -14.95
C LYS A 127 14.01 -2.10 -15.55
N GLY A 128 15.22 -1.96 -16.10
CA GLY A 128 15.72 -0.66 -16.57
C GLY A 128 15.91 0.34 -15.42
N ASN A 129 15.30 1.52 -15.54
CA ASN A 129 15.33 2.61 -14.57
C ASN A 129 14.14 2.60 -13.59
N ARG A 130 13.41 1.48 -13.51
CA ARG A 130 12.22 1.29 -12.69
C ARG A 130 12.32 0.02 -11.87
N LEU A 131 11.51 -0.07 -10.82
CA LEU A 131 11.22 -1.33 -10.14
C LEU A 131 9.82 -1.79 -10.54
N VAL A 132 9.65 -3.09 -10.80
CA VAL A 132 8.37 -3.66 -11.24
C VAL A 132 8.02 -4.82 -10.33
N SER A 133 6.76 -4.91 -9.91
CA SER A 133 6.30 -6.01 -9.06
C SER A 133 6.48 -7.35 -9.77
N ASP A 134 6.73 -8.38 -8.97
CA ASP A 134 6.87 -9.76 -9.44
C ASP A 134 5.55 -10.39 -9.87
N GLN A 135 4.43 -9.87 -9.35
CA GLN A 135 3.08 -10.32 -9.63
C GLN A 135 2.10 -9.13 -9.72
N PRO A 136 0.91 -9.30 -10.34
CA PRO A 136 -0.16 -8.32 -10.27
C PRO A 136 -0.71 -8.15 -8.85
N ILE A 137 -1.29 -6.99 -8.55
CA ILE A 137 -2.01 -6.75 -7.29
C ILE A 137 -3.28 -7.62 -7.21
N LEU A 138 -3.74 -7.94 -5.99
CA LEU A 138 -4.98 -8.67 -5.75
C LEU A 138 -6.19 -7.94 -6.33
N GLU A 139 -7.22 -8.65 -6.79
CA GLU A 139 -8.48 -8.03 -7.24
C GLU A 139 -9.28 -7.41 -6.09
N GLY A 140 -10.01 -6.33 -6.39
CA GLY A 140 -10.84 -5.62 -5.43
C GLY A 140 -11.14 -4.21 -5.89
N ALA A 141 -12.27 -3.65 -5.43
CA ALA A 141 -12.67 -2.27 -5.76
C ALA A 141 -11.80 -1.23 -5.05
N SER A 142 -11.43 -1.50 -3.80
CA SER A 142 -10.56 -0.66 -2.98
C SER A 142 -9.73 -1.56 -2.08
N ILE A 143 -8.45 -1.71 -2.40
CA ILE A 143 -7.57 -2.70 -1.76
C ILE A 143 -6.67 -1.98 -0.76
N PRO A 144 -6.81 -2.20 0.55
CA PRO A 144 -5.91 -1.60 1.53
C PRO A 144 -4.51 -2.20 1.38
N VAL A 145 -3.51 -1.34 1.27
CA VAL A 145 -2.12 -1.74 1.14
C VAL A 145 -1.19 -0.98 2.07
N VAL A 146 -0.05 -1.61 2.36
CA VAL A 146 1.10 -0.99 3.01
C VAL A 146 2.28 -1.11 2.07
N LEU A 147 2.78 0.02 1.59
CA LEU A 147 4.05 0.09 0.87
C LEU A 147 5.17 0.30 1.88
N GLN A 148 6.11 -0.64 1.94
CA GLN A 148 7.31 -0.55 2.76
C GLN A 148 8.47 -0.12 1.88
N ILE A 149 9.16 0.94 2.28
CA ILE A 149 10.28 1.53 1.53
C ILE A 149 11.50 1.59 2.45
N MET A 150 12.62 1.03 1.96
CA MET A 150 13.91 1.11 2.62
C MET A 150 14.96 1.60 1.60
N ALA A 151 15.77 2.59 1.97
CA ALA A 151 16.85 3.07 1.11
C ALA A 151 17.93 2.01 0.82
N SER A 152 18.06 1.03 1.71
CA SER A 152 18.88 -0.17 1.56
C SER A 152 18.36 -1.29 2.48
N ALA A 153 18.84 -2.52 2.31
CA ALA A 153 18.38 -3.70 3.06
C ALA A 153 18.49 -3.58 4.61
N ASN A 154 19.31 -2.67 5.12
CA ASN A 154 19.50 -2.44 6.56
C ASN A 154 19.01 -1.06 7.04
N ALA A 155 18.36 -0.30 6.15
CA ALA A 155 17.82 1.02 6.50
C ALA A 155 16.53 0.91 7.33
N ALA A 156 16.13 2.02 7.96
CA ALA A 156 14.81 2.10 8.57
C ALA A 156 13.70 1.93 7.53
N VAL A 157 12.58 1.31 7.94
CA VAL A 157 11.41 1.09 7.08
C VAL A 157 10.48 2.29 7.17
N VAL A 158 10.26 2.99 6.07
CA VAL A 158 9.15 3.93 5.90
C VAL A 158 7.92 3.16 5.42
N ARG A 159 6.74 3.46 5.97
CA ARG A 159 5.48 2.77 5.65
C ARG A 159 4.44 3.77 5.19
N GLU A 160 4.04 3.64 3.93
CA GLU A 160 2.89 4.35 3.38
C GLU A 160 1.68 3.43 3.38
N LYS A 161 0.56 3.91 3.91
CA LYS A 161 -0.70 3.16 3.93
C LYS A 161 -1.71 3.92 3.09
N PHE A 162 -2.33 3.23 2.14
CA PHE A 162 -3.36 3.79 1.27
C PHE A 162 -4.19 2.66 0.68
N ASN A 163 -5.30 3.02 0.03
CA ASN A 163 -6.10 2.09 -0.74
C ASN A 163 -5.73 2.18 -2.22
N ILE A 164 -5.62 1.04 -2.88
CA ILE A 164 -5.60 0.99 -4.35
C ILE A 164 -7.04 0.91 -4.82
N ASN A 165 -7.58 2.07 -5.22
CA ASN A 165 -8.85 2.20 -5.91
C ASN A 165 -8.57 2.68 -7.34
N LEU A 166 -8.92 1.86 -8.32
CA LEU A 166 -8.67 2.12 -9.75
C LEU A 166 -9.84 2.85 -10.44
N SER A 167 -10.83 3.29 -9.66
CA SER A 167 -11.90 4.15 -10.18
C SER A 167 -11.33 5.52 -10.53
N GLU A 168 -11.90 6.16 -11.55
CA GLU A 168 -11.57 7.54 -11.88
C GLU A 168 -12.08 8.49 -10.81
N CYS A 169 -11.25 9.47 -10.44
CA CYS A 169 -11.69 10.52 -9.54
C CYS A 169 -12.68 11.45 -10.25
N PRO A 170 -13.85 11.79 -9.67
CA PRO A 170 -14.82 12.66 -10.34
C PRO A 170 -14.37 14.12 -10.44
N THR A 171 -13.27 14.50 -9.77
CA THR A 171 -12.83 15.89 -9.60
C THR A 171 -11.41 16.17 -10.08
N CYS A 172 -10.64 15.16 -10.46
CA CYS A 172 -9.31 15.33 -11.09
C CYS A 172 -9.03 14.22 -12.10
N ASP A 173 -7.98 14.40 -12.90
CA ASP A 173 -7.61 13.49 -14.00
C ASP A 173 -6.82 12.25 -13.52
N TYR A 174 -6.92 11.90 -12.24
CA TYR A 174 -6.23 10.75 -11.65
C TYR A 174 -7.25 9.68 -11.23
N GLN A 175 -6.83 8.42 -11.24
CA GLN A 175 -7.53 7.38 -10.51
C GLN A 175 -7.45 7.66 -9.00
N GLU A 176 -8.43 7.18 -8.23
CA GLU A 176 -8.56 7.47 -6.80
C GLU A 176 -7.29 7.10 -6.00
N TYR A 177 -6.60 6.01 -6.36
CA TYR A 177 -5.34 5.66 -5.69
C TYR A 177 -4.25 6.73 -5.81
N ALA A 178 -4.30 7.58 -6.83
CA ALA A 178 -3.36 8.68 -7.12
C ALA A 178 -4.01 10.06 -6.95
N CYS A 179 -5.23 10.12 -6.41
CA CYS A 179 -6.00 11.35 -6.28
C CYS A 179 -5.26 12.40 -5.44
N VAL A 180 -5.40 13.65 -5.88
CA VAL A 180 -4.76 14.82 -5.27
C VAL A 180 -5.74 15.77 -4.58
N CYS A 181 -7.04 15.46 -4.63
CA CYS A 181 -8.09 16.34 -4.15
C CYS A 181 -8.33 16.25 -2.64
N GLY A 182 -7.68 15.33 -1.94
CA GLY A 182 -7.81 15.19 -0.48
C GLY A 182 -9.14 14.59 -0.02
N HIS A 183 -9.93 14.02 -0.94
CA HIS A 183 -11.24 13.42 -0.63
C HIS A 183 -11.12 12.00 -0.03
N ASP A 184 -9.91 11.42 0.00
CA ASP A 184 -9.60 10.07 0.52
C ASP A 184 -9.90 9.87 2.02
N ASN A 185 -10.41 10.90 2.70
CA ASN A 185 -10.88 10.80 4.08
C ASN A 185 -12.36 10.42 4.07
N HIS A 186 -12.71 9.14 4.15
CA HIS A 186 -13.87 8.60 4.91
C HIS A 186 -13.87 7.07 4.92
#